data_AF-A0A0G4NJQ4-F1
#
_entry.id   AF-A0A0G4NJQ4-F1
#
_cell.length_a   1.000
_cell.length_b   1.000
_cell.length_c   1.000
_cell.angle_alpha   90.00
_cell.angle_beta   90.00
_cell.angle_gamma   90.00
#
_symmetry.space_group_name_H-M   'P 1'
#
loop_
_entity.id
_entity.type
_entity.pdbx_description
1 polymer ?
#
loop_
_entity_poly.entity_id
_entity_poly.type
_entity_poly.pdbx_seq_one_letter_code
_entity_poly.pdbx_strand_id
1 'polypeptide(L)'
;MPSELLLHSAGSNEHRIEYNVTRPTQGKPIADLSPPLNPSERKLVDLQTGHFCRRVSELVSPTGRFGPAFAVLPTLTPSHSGASTPSARRDANARMIQSKGVETWATAFHSMLEAVLRDGEDMAVMLAYANVRRQYRRLAHVLEGVTCSRLVAVDAGDNMNTLVLRKARHGTPATDDDDDDSEDEEDRKTETGSSQAGEDDEQTEEEEDKTALEAPHDITMTGMKDWSHFIFGDPLFATVFSRDATDEFLRGFNDAAAGHEADGEGNEPQSKFDSVLIEDKANAHVRLLLYDCYHNITQVVREFYRPRKDSSRHELAARKRLNDILTRLEAIGEPKPTLRRKRSGEMSPAKRAKSEGPEDA
;
A
#
# COMPACT_ATOMS: atom_id res chain seq x y z
N MET A 1 -23.03 -3.73 -21.42
CA MET A 1 -23.45 -3.28 -20.08
C MET A 1 -23.26 -1.77 -20.04
N PRO A 2 -24.34 -0.98 -19.92
CA PRO A 2 -24.23 0.47 -20.03
C PRO A 2 -23.65 1.07 -18.75
N SER A 3 -22.73 2.00 -18.95
CA SER A 3 -22.06 2.84 -17.98
C SER A 3 -23.05 3.78 -17.28
N GLU A 4 -23.49 3.42 -16.08
CA GLU A 4 -24.14 4.37 -15.16
C GLU A 4 -23.07 5.21 -14.46
N LEU A 5 -22.66 6.30 -15.11
CA LEU A 5 -22.06 7.43 -14.42
C LEU A 5 -23.11 8.05 -13.51
N LEU A 6 -22.76 8.16 -12.23
CA LEU A 6 -23.60 8.56 -11.10
C LEU A 6 -24.46 9.82 -11.39
N LEU A 7 -25.78 9.69 -11.26
CA LEU A 7 -26.71 10.82 -11.21
C LEU A 7 -26.63 11.51 -9.84
N HIS A 8 -26.34 12.80 -9.84
CA HIS A 8 -26.38 13.65 -8.64
C HIS A 8 -27.84 13.88 -8.22
N SER A 9 -28.22 13.40 -7.03
CA SER A 9 -29.47 13.81 -6.38
C SER A 9 -29.24 15.13 -5.66
N ALA A 10 -29.70 16.24 -6.24
CA ALA A 10 -29.79 17.52 -5.57
C ALA A 10 -30.88 17.46 -4.48
N GLY A 11 -30.51 17.03 -3.28
CA GLY A 11 -31.37 17.16 -2.11
C GLY A 11 -31.54 18.65 -1.78
N SER A 12 -32.79 19.13 -1.77
CA SER A 12 -33.16 20.47 -1.33
C SER A 12 -32.91 20.60 0.18
N ASN A 13 -31.69 20.95 0.55
CA ASN A 13 -31.41 21.49 1.88
C ASN A 13 -30.62 22.78 1.70
N GLU A 14 -31.09 23.82 2.36
CA GLU A 14 -30.76 25.24 2.20
C GLU A 14 -29.32 25.63 2.61
N HIS A 15 -28.42 24.65 2.66
CA HIS A 15 -26.97 24.82 2.80
C HIS A 15 -26.28 23.87 1.81
N ARG A 16 -26.26 24.25 0.52
CA ARG A 16 -25.68 23.48 -0.60
C ARG A 16 -24.17 23.29 -0.42
N ILE A 17 -23.79 22.22 0.27
CA ILE A 17 -22.50 21.54 0.08
C ILE A 17 -22.80 20.32 -0.80
N GLU A 18 -22.70 20.49 -2.12
CA GLU A 18 -23.03 19.48 -3.15
C GLU A 18 -22.02 18.31 -3.25
N TYR A 19 -21.28 18.02 -2.18
CA TYR A 19 -20.17 17.06 -2.20
C TYR A 19 -20.32 15.85 -1.29
N ASN A 20 -21.46 15.71 -0.60
CA ASN A 20 -21.70 14.49 0.17
C ASN A 20 -22.21 13.40 -0.78
N VAL A 21 -21.33 12.47 -1.16
CA VAL A 21 -21.77 11.17 -1.70
C VAL A 21 -22.50 10.46 -0.56
N THR A 22 -23.82 10.57 -0.54
CA THR A 22 -24.68 10.10 0.56
C THR A 22 -24.98 8.60 0.52
N ARG A 23 -24.41 7.85 -0.44
CA ARG A 23 -24.54 6.39 -0.44
C ARG A 23 -23.51 5.79 0.51
N PRO A 24 -23.92 4.99 1.51
CA PRO A 24 -22.98 4.24 2.33
C PRO A 24 -22.08 3.42 1.43
N THR A 25 -20.75 3.58 1.57
CA THR A 25 -19.79 2.74 0.86
C THR A 25 -20.04 1.30 1.29
N GLN A 26 -20.42 0.44 0.36
CA GLN A 26 -20.73 -0.95 0.68
C GLN A 26 -19.46 -1.68 1.14
N GLY A 27 -19.58 -2.59 2.11
CA GLY A 27 -18.49 -3.42 2.62
C GLY A 27 -17.81 -2.88 3.88
N LYS A 28 -16.91 -3.70 4.44
CA LYS A 28 -16.10 -3.39 5.63
C LYS A 28 -14.62 -3.40 5.25
N PRO A 29 -13.76 -2.57 5.89
CA PRO A 29 -12.32 -2.69 5.72
C PRO A 29 -11.84 -4.09 6.06
N ILE A 30 -10.85 -4.61 5.31
CA ILE A 30 -10.28 -5.95 5.55
C ILE A 30 -9.79 -6.09 7.00
N ALA A 31 -9.20 -5.03 7.56
CA ALA A 31 -8.70 -5.02 8.93
C ALA A 31 -9.80 -5.18 10.00
N ASP A 32 -11.05 -4.87 9.67
CA ASP A 32 -12.19 -4.89 10.59
C ASP A 32 -13.03 -6.17 10.43
N LEU A 33 -12.57 -7.14 9.64
CA LEU A 33 -13.29 -8.40 9.41
C LEU A 33 -13.12 -9.38 10.56
N SER A 34 -14.26 -9.90 11.01
CA SER A 34 -14.35 -11.01 11.95
C SER A 34 -15.29 -12.07 11.37
N PRO A 35 -14.80 -13.29 11.03
CA PRO A 35 -13.41 -13.71 11.03
C PRO A 35 -12.57 -13.02 9.93
N PRO A 36 -11.23 -12.94 10.10
CA PRO A 36 -10.32 -12.40 9.10
C PRO A 36 -10.36 -13.21 7.79
N LEU A 37 -9.75 -12.68 6.73
CA LEU A 37 -9.71 -13.37 5.44
C LEU A 37 -8.98 -14.71 5.54
N ASN A 38 -9.61 -15.77 5.04
CA ASN A 38 -8.92 -17.04 4.83
C ASN A 38 -7.98 -16.94 3.59
N PRO A 39 -7.05 -17.89 3.38
CA PRO A 39 -6.10 -17.83 2.27
C PRO A 39 -6.75 -17.74 0.89
N SER A 40 -7.87 -18.45 0.67
CA SER A 40 -8.60 -18.44 -0.61
C SER A 40 -9.30 -17.10 -0.85
N GLU A 41 -9.93 -16.53 0.18
CA GLU A 41 -10.52 -15.19 0.14
C GLU A 41 -9.47 -14.13 -0.14
N ARG A 42 -8.29 -14.23 0.51
CA ARG A 42 -7.17 -13.31 0.29
C ARG A 42 -6.72 -13.29 -1.16
N LYS A 43 -6.53 -14.47 -1.76
CA LYS A 43 -6.19 -14.62 -3.17
C LYS A 43 -7.22 -13.98 -4.10
N LEU A 44 -8.51 -14.18 -3.79
CA LEU A 44 -9.60 -13.61 -4.58
C LEU A 44 -9.67 -12.07 -4.44
N VAL A 45 -9.49 -11.54 -3.23
CA VAL A 45 -9.45 -10.08 -2.99
C VAL A 45 -8.23 -9.44 -3.65
N ASP A 46 -7.05 -10.08 -3.60
CA ASP A 46 -5.85 -9.59 -4.27
C ASP A 46 -6.04 -9.53 -5.80
N LEU A 47 -6.64 -10.58 -6.39
CA LEU A 47 -7.02 -10.61 -7.81
C LEU A 47 -7.94 -9.43 -8.18
N GLN A 48 -9.01 -9.22 -7.40
CA GLN A 48 -9.96 -8.13 -7.62
C GLN A 48 -9.30 -6.76 -7.42
N THR A 49 -8.36 -6.64 -6.48
CA THR A 49 -7.56 -5.42 -6.26
C THR A 49 -6.68 -5.15 -7.48
N GLY A 50 -6.07 -6.17 -8.08
CA GLY A 50 -5.34 -6.06 -9.34
C GLY A 50 -6.20 -5.48 -10.46
N HIS A 51 -7.38 -6.05 -10.69
CA HIS A 51 -8.34 -5.55 -11.68
C HIS A 51 -8.79 -4.12 -11.39
N PHE A 52 -9.01 -3.78 -10.12
CA PHE A 52 -9.34 -2.42 -9.71
C PHE A 52 -8.22 -1.44 -10.05
N CYS A 53 -6.99 -1.71 -9.61
CA CYS A 53 -5.82 -0.88 -9.90
C CYS A 53 -5.59 -0.68 -11.40
N ARG A 54 -5.81 -1.74 -12.20
CA ARG A 54 -5.75 -1.65 -13.65
C ARG A 54 -6.78 -0.69 -14.22
N ARG A 55 -8.07 -0.90 -13.92
CA ARG A 55 -9.18 -0.05 -14.40
C ARG A 55 -8.98 1.40 -14.02
N VAL A 56 -8.49 1.66 -12.80
CA VAL A 56 -8.14 3.02 -12.36
C VAL A 56 -6.99 3.58 -13.21
N SER A 57 -5.95 2.79 -13.48
CA SER A 57 -4.79 3.19 -14.29
C SER A 57 -5.07 3.36 -15.79
N GLU A 58 -6.22 2.88 -16.27
CA GLU A 58 -6.70 3.15 -17.64
C GLU A 58 -7.21 4.59 -17.79
N LEU A 59 -7.61 5.23 -16.70
CA LEU A 59 -8.01 6.64 -16.69
C LEU A 59 -6.77 7.53 -16.79
N VAL A 60 -6.78 8.48 -17.72
CA VAL A 60 -5.69 9.43 -17.96
C VAL A 60 -6.12 10.83 -17.55
N SER A 61 -5.16 11.62 -17.07
CA SER A 61 -5.34 13.03 -16.73
C SER A 61 -5.99 13.80 -17.88
N PRO A 62 -7.13 14.48 -17.65
CA PRO A 62 -7.79 15.25 -18.71
C PRO A 62 -6.97 16.46 -19.17
N THR A 63 -6.00 16.90 -18.36
CA THR A 63 -5.10 18.02 -18.67
C THR A 63 -3.74 17.55 -19.18
N GLY A 64 -3.48 16.23 -19.17
CA GLY A 64 -2.14 15.66 -19.40
C GLY A 64 -1.13 15.99 -18.31
N ARG A 65 -1.54 16.63 -17.22
CA ARG A 65 -0.67 17.06 -16.11
C ARG A 65 -0.59 15.97 -15.04
N PHE A 66 0.56 15.89 -14.40
CA PHE A 66 0.88 14.98 -13.31
C PHE A 66 0.69 15.63 -11.93
N GLY A 67 0.53 14.80 -10.90
CA GLY A 67 0.47 15.21 -9.49
C GLY A 67 -0.79 14.71 -8.79
N PRO A 68 -1.06 15.17 -7.55
CA PRO A 68 -2.24 14.78 -6.80
C PRO A 68 -3.55 15.04 -7.55
N ALA A 69 -4.53 14.14 -7.45
CA ALA A 69 -5.76 14.22 -8.24
C ALA A 69 -6.53 15.53 -8.00
N PHE A 70 -6.59 16.01 -6.75
CA PHE A 70 -7.25 17.28 -6.41
C PHE A 70 -6.58 18.51 -7.03
N ALA A 71 -5.29 18.43 -7.41
CA ALA A 71 -4.56 19.50 -8.06
C ALA A 71 -4.72 19.44 -9.59
N VAL A 72 -4.75 18.23 -10.14
CA VAL A 72 -4.84 18.01 -11.59
C VAL A 72 -6.26 18.19 -12.13
N LEU A 73 -7.27 17.78 -11.35
CA LEU A 73 -8.67 17.88 -11.75
C LEU A 73 -9.15 19.33 -11.69
N PRO A 74 -9.96 19.77 -12.68
CA PRO A 74 -10.55 21.10 -12.65
C PRO A 74 -11.42 21.26 -11.41
N THR A 75 -11.14 22.27 -10.59
CA THR A 75 -12.09 22.70 -9.56
C THR A 75 -13.22 23.46 -10.24
N LEU A 76 -14.42 22.88 -10.22
CA LEU A 76 -15.65 23.60 -10.55
C LEU A 76 -15.88 24.65 -9.45
N THR A 77 -15.17 25.77 -9.54
CA THR A 77 -15.50 26.94 -8.74
C THR A 77 -16.76 27.54 -9.35
N PRO A 78 -17.87 27.66 -8.59
CA PRO A 78 -18.98 28.47 -9.04
C PRO A 78 -18.45 29.89 -9.24
N SER A 79 -18.61 30.44 -10.44
CA SER A 79 -18.26 31.82 -10.73
C SER A 79 -19.21 32.76 -9.97
N HIS A 80 -18.97 32.96 -8.67
CA HIS A 80 -19.57 34.05 -7.94
C HIS A 80 -18.61 35.24 -7.97
N SER A 81 -19.02 36.20 -8.78
CA SER A 81 -18.51 37.57 -8.86
C SER A 81 -18.19 38.14 -7.47
N GLY A 82 -16.95 38.56 -7.29
CA GLY A 82 -16.55 39.71 -6.46
C GLY A 82 -16.75 39.61 -4.95
N ALA A 83 -15.74 39.13 -4.22
CA ALA A 83 -15.31 39.70 -2.94
C ALA A 83 -14.00 39.05 -2.47
N SER A 84 -12.88 39.70 -2.73
CA SER A 84 -11.59 39.36 -2.16
C SER A 84 -11.49 39.85 -0.72
N THR A 85 -11.34 38.93 0.25
CA THR A 85 -10.74 39.21 1.56
C THR A 85 -9.56 38.27 1.81
N PRO A 86 -8.40 38.76 2.27
CA PRO A 86 -7.22 37.94 2.47
C PRO A 86 -7.24 37.35 3.90
N SER A 87 -7.37 36.03 4.03
CA SER A 87 -7.15 35.33 5.30
C SER A 87 -5.89 34.47 5.21
N ALA A 88 -4.80 34.99 5.76
CA ALA A 88 -3.42 34.50 5.70
C ALA A 88 -3.13 33.20 6.48
N ARG A 89 -4.13 32.34 6.72
CA ARG A 89 -3.95 31.03 7.38
C ARG A 89 -4.42 29.84 6.53
N ARG A 90 -4.93 30.07 5.32
CA ARG A 90 -5.37 29.03 4.36
C ARG A 90 -4.39 28.80 3.20
N ASP A 91 -3.18 29.37 3.27
CA ASP A 91 -2.31 29.51 2.10
C ASP A 91 -1.63 28.23 1.60
N ALA A 92 -1.47 27.19 2.43
CA ALA A 92 -0.87 25.93 1.95
C ALA A 92 -1.84 25.11 1.09
N ASN A 93 -3.05 24.84 1.61
CA ASN A 93 -4.08 24.14 0.84
C ASN A 93 -4.62 24.99 -0.33
N ALA A 94 -4.72 26.32 -0.18
CA ALA A 94 -5.16 27.20 -1.27
C ALA A 94 -4.14 27.31 -2.41
N ARG A 95 -2.83 27.27 -2.14
CA ARG A 95 -1.79 27.23 -3.20
C ARG A 95 -1.77 25.88 -3.92
N MET A 96 -2.13 24.79 -3.25
CA MET A 96 -2.27 23.46 -3.86
C MET A 96 -3.56 23.35 -4.70
N ILE A 97 -4.64 24.04 -4.32
CA ILE A 97 -5.86 24.20 -5.13
C ILE A 97 -5.60 25.04 -6.41
N GLN A 98 -4.55 25.86 -6.42
CA GLN A 98 -4.13 26.65 -7.60
C GLN A 98 -3.14 25.91 -8.51
N SER A 99 -2.53 24.80 -8.07
CA SER A 99 -1.56 24.08 -8.88
C SER A 99 -2.27 23.24 -9.94
N LYS A 100 -2.20 23.64 -11.20
CA LYS A 100 -2.74 22.92 -12.38
C LYS A 100 -1.92 21.66 -12.72
N GLY A 101 -1.63 20.82 -11.72
CA GLY A 101 -0.61 19.77 -11.82
C GLY A 101 0.73 20.29 -12.37
N VAL A 102 1.60 19.38 -12.82
CA VAL A 102 2.89 19.71 -13.46
C VAL A 102 3.10 18.90 -14.75
N GLU A 103 4.10 19.28 -15.56
CA GLU A 103 4.27 18.76 -16.92
C GLU A 103 4.89 17.37 -16.98
N THR A 104 5.83 17.08 -16.08
CA THR A 104 6.55 15.81 -16.06
C THR A 104 6.32 15.07 -14.76
N TRP A 105 6.31 13.74 -14.86
CA TRP A 105 6.20 12.89 -13.68
C TRP A 105 7.39 13.07 -12.73
N ALA A 106 8.61 13.25 -13.26
CA ALA A 106 9.78 13.52 -12.43
C ALA A 106 9.60 14.76 -11.54
N THR A 107 9.05 15.85 -12.10
CA THR A 107 8.76 17.09 -11.34
C THR A 107 7.67 16.85 -10.29
N ALA A 108 6.62 16.09 -10.64
CA ALA A 108 5.53 15.78 -9.71
C ALA A 108 6.04 14.96 -8.53
N PHE A 109 6.77 13.88 -8.83
CA PHE A 109 7.37 13.00 -7.84
C PHE A 109 8.38 13.75 -6.97
N HIS A 110 9.24 14.58 -7.54
CA HIS A 110 10.16 15.42 -6.76
C HIS A 110 9.41 16.31 -5.77
N SER A 111 8.34 16.95 -6.22
CA SER A 111 7.55 17.86 -5.38
C SER A 111 6.91 17.11 -4.21
N MET A 112 6.37 15.91 -4.46
CA MET A 112 5.82 15.06 -3.41
C MET A 112 6.90 14.56 -2.45
N LEU A 113 8.05 14.13 -2.97
CA LEU A 113 9.18 13.67 -2.16
C LEU A 113 9.75 14.78 -1.28
N GLU A 114 9.95 15.98 -1.82
CA GLU A 114 10.47 17.09 -1.03
C GLU A 114 9.45 17.60 -0.01
N ALA A 115 8.14 17.53 -0.29
CA ALA A 115 7.12 17.84 0.69
C ALA A 115 7.26 16.95 1.93
N VAL A 116 7.33 15.62 1.74
CA VAL A 116 7.44 14.70 2.89
C VAL A 116 8.80 14.78 3.60
N LEU A 117 9.89 15.08 2.86
CA LEU A 117 11.19 15.31 3.49
C LEU A 117 11.18 16.57 4.37
N ARG A 118 10.53 17.65 3.91
CA ARG A 118 10.35 18.87 4.72
C ARG A 118 9.49 18.63 5.94
N ASP A 119 8.37 17.91 5.79
CA ASP A 119 7.53 17.52 6.92
C ASP A 119 8.34 16.72 7.97
N GLY A 120 9.23 15.83 7.51
CA GLY A 120 10.15 15.12 8.39
C GLY A 120 11.18 16.02 9.09
N GLU A 121 11.77 16.97 8.35
CA GLU A 121 12.73 17.95 8.89
C GLU A 121 12.08 18.86 9.93
N ASP A 122 10.86 19.36 9.66
CA ASP A 122 10.08 20.21 10.55
C ASP A 122 9.70 19.48 11.85
N MET A 123 9.47 18.17 11.77
CA MET A 123 9.24 17.30 12.93
C MET A 123 10.50 16.76 13.58
N ALA A 124 11.69 17.19 13.12
CA ALA A 124 12.99 16.71 13.59
C ALA A 124 13.16 15.17 13.54
N VAL A 125 12.49 14.51 12.58
CA VAL A 125 12.64 13.06 12.37
C VAL A 125 14.05 12.80 11.85
N MET A 126 14.80 11.91 12.51
CA MET A 126 16.15 11.58 12.06
C MET A 126 16.13 10.67 10.83
N LEU A 127 16.35 11.19 9.63
CA LEU A 127 16.43 10.43 8.37
C LEU A 127 17.70 10.76 7.58
N ALA A 128 18.05 9.91 6.62
CA ALA A 128 19.18 10.12 5.71
C ALA A 128 18.85 11.14 4.58
N TYR A 129 18.31 12.31 4.93
CA TYR A 129 17.81 13.32 3.99
C TYR A 129 18.76 13.64 2.84
N ALA A 130 20.03 13.90 3.15
CA ALA A 130 21.04 14.22 2.15
C ALA A 130 21.29 13.05 1.17
N ASN A 131 21.24 11.81 1.66
CA ASN A 131 21.38 10.62 0.82
C ASN A 131 20.16 10.46 -0.09
N VAL A 132 18.94 10.58 0.44
CA VAL A 132 17.70 10.50 -0.33
C VAL A 132 17.71 11.52 -1.48
N ARG A 133 18.00 12.79 -1.17
CA ARG A 133 18.09 13.86 -2.18
C ARG A 133 19.19 13.60 -3.21
N ARG A 134 20.33 13.03 -2.80
CA ARG A 134 21.41 12.62 -3.72
C ARG A 134 20.95 11.53 -4.68
N GLN A 135 20.34 10.45 -4.16
CA GLN A 135 19.85 9.36 -5.01
C GLN A 135 18.77 9.83 -5.98
N TYR A 136 17.84 10.68 -5.52
CA TYR A 136 16.84 11.28 -6.40
C TYR A 136 17.50 12.05 -7.55
N ARG A 137 18.40 13.00 -7.27
CA ARG A 137 19.07 13.80 -8.33
C ARG A 137 19.80 12.93 -9.35
N ARG A 138 20.44 11.86 -8.90
CA ARG A 138 21.20 10.93 -9.75
C ARG A 138 20.30 10.12 -10.67
N LEU A 139 19.13 9.70 -10.19
CA LEU A 139 18.24 8.77 -10.87
C LEU A 139 16.97 9.43 -11.42
N ALA A 140 16.76 10.73 -11.22
CA ALA A 140 15.55 11.45 -11.65
C ALA A 140 15.23 11.26 -13.14
N HIS A 141 16.25 11.14 -13.99
CA HIS A 141 16.10 10.90 -15.43
C HIS A 141 15.29 9.63 -15.76
N VAL A 142 15.28 8.62 -14.89
CA VAL A 142 14.48 7.39 -15.13
C VAL A 142 12.97 7.65 -15.01
N LEU A 143 12.58 8.72 -14.32
CA LEU A 143 11.17 9.10 -14.16
C LEU A 143 10.63 9.82 -15.41
N GLU A 144 11.51 10.35 -16.26
CA GLU A 144 11.12 10.98 -17.54
C GLU A 144 10.60 9.95 -18.56
N GLY A 145 10.85 8.65 -18.32
CA GLY A 145 10.29 7.56 -19.13
C GLY A 145 8.78 7.38 -18.95
N VAL A 146 8.15 8.07 -17.99
CA VAL A 146 6.69 8.06 -17.77
C VAL A 146 6.08 9.28 -18.45
N THR A 147 5.39 9.06 -19.56
CA THR A 147 4.82 10.13 -20.38
C THR A 147 3.30 10.19 -20.31
N CYS A 148 2.65 9.11 -19.89
CA CYS A 148 1.20 9.05 -19.71
C CYS A 148 0.82 9.26 -18.24
N SER A 149 0.05 10.32 -17.98
CA SER A 149 -0.39 10.67 -16.63
C SER A 149 -1.64 9.88 -16.24
N ARG A 150 -1.45 8.69 -15.66
CA ARG A 150 -2.53 7.73 -15.33
C ARG A 150 -3.03 7.92 -13.91
N LEU A 151 -4.32 7.72 -13.66
CA LEU A 151 -4.85 7.78 -12.31
C LEU A 151 -4.36 6.56 -11.51
N VAL A 152 -3.87 6.78 -10.29
CA VAL A 152 -3.31 5.75 -9.43
C VAL A 152 -3.97 5.80 -8.06
N ALA A 153 -4.52 4.67 -7.63
CA ALA A 153 -5.01 4.45 -6.28
C ALA A 153 -3.85 4.00 -5.38
N VAL A 154 -3.16 4.95 -4.73
CA VAL A 154 -1.88 4.69 -4.05
C VAL A 154 -1.98 3.64 -2.94
N ASP A 155 -3.07 3.68 -2.17
CA ASP A 155 -3.30 2.81 -1.01
C ASP A 155 -4.30 1.67 -1.29
N ALA A 156 -4.56 1.36 -2.57
CA ALA A 156 -5.35 0.19 -2.91
C ALA A 156 -4.63 -1.10 -2.49
N GLY A 157 -5.36 -2.04 -1.90
CA GLY A 157 -4.80 -3.28 -1.33
C GLY A 157 -4.30 -3.13 0.11
N ASP A 158 -4.33 -1.94 0.70
CA ASP A 158 -4.10 -1.79 2.15
C ASP A 158 -5.31 -2.31 2.92
N ASN A 159 -5.09 -3.14 3.95
CA ASN A 159 -6.18 -3.73 4.74
C ASN A 159 -7.06 -2.69 5.44
N MET A 160 -6.51 -1.51 5.76
CA MET A 160 -7.25 -0.42 6.39
C MET A 160 -8.11 0.37 5.40
N ASN A 161 -7.77 0.30 4.10
CA ASN A 161 -8.40 1.11 3.07
C ASN A 161 -9.25 0.30 2.10
N THR A 162 -8.98 -0.99 1.91
CA THR A 162 -9.70 -1.86 0.98
C THR A 162 -10.98 -2.36 1.62
N LEU A 163 -12.12 -2.07 0.98
CA LEU A 163 -13.45 -2.49 1.42
C LEU A 163 -13.84 -3.79 0.71
N VAL A 164 -14.37 -4.72 1.49
CA VAL A 164 -14.87 -6.01 1.01
C VAL A 164 -16.26 -6.31 1.57
N LEU A 165 -17.02 -7.10 0.84
CA LEU A 165 -18.31 -7.62 1.26
C LEU A 165 -18.27 -9.15 1.15
N ARG A 166 -18.48 -9.84 2.27
CA ARG A 166 -18.72 -11.28 2.33
C ARG A 166 -20.23 -11.50 2.18
N LYS A 167 -20.68 -12.13 1.10
CA LYS A 167 -22.10 -12.48 0.98
C LYS A 167 -22.41 -13.64 1.91
N ALA A 168 -23.42 -13.46 2.77
CA ALA A 168 -23.99 -14.57 3.52
C ALA A 168 -24.62 -15.54 2.52
N ARG A 169 -24.42 -16.85 2.72
CA ARG A 169 -25.12 -17.85 1.92
C ARG A 169 -26.62 -17.65 2.15
N HIS A 170 -27.42 -17.60 1.08
CA HIS A 170 -28.87 -17.73 1.21
C HIS A 170 -29.17 -19.07 1.90
N GLY A 171 -29.52 -19.05 3.19
CA GLY A 171 -29.78 -20.29 3.93
C GLY A 171 -29.94 -20.22 5.45
N THR A 172 -29.61 -19.11 6.12
CA THR A 172 -29.86 -18.97 7.56
C THR A 172 -30.54 -17.63 7.84
N PRO A 173 -31.69 -17.61 8.55
CA PRO A 173 -32.31 -16.35 8.96
C PRO A 173 -31.36 -15.66 9.94
N ALA A 174 -31.11 -14.38 9.72
CA ALA A 174 -30.42 -13.53 10.67
C ALA A 174 -31.19 -13.56 11.99
N THR A 175 -30.53 -13.97 13.08
CA THR A 175 -30.89 -13.48 14.39
C THR A 175 -30.36 -12.05 14.45
N ASP A 176 -31.31 -11.11 14.52
CA ASP A 176 -31.05 -9.73 14.87
C ASP A 176 -30.51 -9.72 16.31
N ASP A 177 -29.19 -9.61 16.48
CA ASP A 177 -28.59 -9.25 17.77
C ASP A 177 -28.58 -7.71 17.86
N ASP A 178 -29.74 -7.18 18.23
CA ASP A 178 -29.85 -5.90 18.95
C ASP A 178 -29.54 -6.22 20.43
N ASP A 179 -28.28 -6.04 20.85
CA ASP A 179 -27.94 -6.01 22.28
C ASP A 179 -28.24 -4.60 22.82
N ASP A 180 -29.46 -4.46 23.33
CA ASP A 180 -29.94 -3.39 24.21
C ASP A 180 -29.69 -3.78 25.67
N ASP A 181 -29.31 -2.77 26.46
CA ASP A 181 -28.98 -2.84 27.88
C ASP A 181 -30.15 -3.37 28.73
N SER A 182 -29.89 -4.34 29.61
CA SER A 182 -30.59 -4.39 30.91
C SER A 182 -29.80 -5.17 31.96
N GLU A 183 -29.44 -4.43 33.01
CA GLU A 183 -29.00 -4.90 34.32
C GLU A 183 -30.13 -5.66 35.05
N ASP A 184 -29.80 -6.76 35.75
CA ASP A 184 -30.09 -6.99 37.18
C ASP A 184 -29.97 -8.50 37.56
N GLU A 185 -29.08 -8.76 38.55
CA GLU A 185 -29.23 -9.58 39.78
C GLU A 185 -30.07 -10.89 39.72
N GLU A 186 -29.74 -12.05 40.33
CA GLU A 186 -28.97 -12.36 41.53
C GLU A 186 -28.83 -13.91 41.65
N ASP A 187 -27.75 -14.34 42.31
CA ASP A 187 -27.63 -15.49 43.22
C ASP A 187 -28.00 -16.94 42.83
N ARG A 188 -26.97 -17.79 42.76
CA ARG A 188 -26.77 -18.87 43.76
C ARG A 188 -25.41 -19.57 43.64
N LYS A 189 -24.65 -19.50 44.75
CA LYS A 189 -23.49 -20.33 45.06
C LYS A 189 -23.85 -21.81 45.22
N THR A 190 -22.93 -22.69 44.85
CA THR A 190 -22.51 -23.82 45.70
C THR A 190 -21.15 -24.36 45.25
N GLU A 191 -20.20 -24.31 46.19
CA GLU A 191 -18.93 -25.06 46.23
C GLU A 191 -19.25 -26.58 46.21
N THR A 192 -18.42 -27.54 45.79
CA THR A 192 -17.09 -27.93 46.29
C THR A 192 -16.76 -29.27 45.61
N GLY A 193 -15.48 -29.61 45.37
CA GLY A 193 -15.10 -31.02 45.18
C GLY A 193 -13.89 -31.29 44.28
N SER A 194 -12.70 -31.25 44.88
CA SER A 194 -11.47 -31.85 44.35
C SER A 194 -11.56 -33.38 44.39
N SER A 195 -11.12 -34.10 43.34
CA SER A 195 -9.92 -34.97 43.40
C SER A 195 -9.85 -36.04 42.29
N GLN A 196 -8.62 -36.18 41.78
CA GLN A 196 -7.91 -37.41 41.39
C GLN A 196 -8.08 -38.12 40.03
N ALA A 197 -6.93 -38.64 39.63
CA ALA A 197 -6.53 -39.23 38.36
C ALA A 197 -6.63 -40.77 38.33
N GLY A 198 -6.49 -41.33 37.13
CA GLY A 198 -6.33 -42.76 36.78
C GLY A 198 -6.96 -42.98 35.40
N GLU A 199 -6.18 -42.92 34.31
CA GLU A 199 -5.56 -44.08 33.63
C GLU A 199 -6.60 -45.14 33.21
N ASP A 200 -6.93 -45.21 31.92
CA ASP A 200 -6.52 -46.34 31.07
C ASP A 200 -6.93 -46.17 29.60
N ASP A 201 -6.16 -46.88 28.80
CA ASP A 201 -5.83 -46.81 27.39
C ASP A 201 -6.78 -47.68 26.54
N GLU A 202 -7.43 -47.12 25.51
CA GLU A 202 -7.94 -47.91 24.38
C GLU A 202 -7.70 -47.15 23.07
N GLN A 203 -6.69 -47.62 22.35
CA GLN A 203 -6.46 -47.33 20.94
C GLN A 203 -7.53 -48.04 20.10
N THR A 204 -8.19 -47.30 19.21
CA THR A 204 -8.68 -47.88 17.95
C THR A 204 -8.56 -46.81 16.88
N GLU A 205 -7.58 -47.02 16.00
CA GLU A 205 -7.44 -46.31 14.73
C GLU A 205 -8.59 -46.76 13.81
N GLU A 206 -9.28 -45.81 13.18
CA GLU A 206 -9.84 -45.96 11.83
C GLU A 206 -10.28 -44.58 11.28
N GLU A 207 -9.46 -44.11 10.35
CA GLU A 207 -9.79 -43.47 9.07
C GLU A 207 -10.76 -42.26 8.99
N GLU A 208 -10.15 -41.15 8.57
CA GLU A 208 -10.61 -40.26 7.49
C GLU A 208 -12.12 -39.99 7.32
N ASP A 209 -12.56 -38.81 7.78
CA ASP A 209 -13.56 -38.05 7.03
C ASP A 209 -13.09 -36.61 6.80
N LYS A 210 -12.36 -36.47 5.70
CA LYS A 210 -12.49 -35.42 4.68
C LYS A 210 -12.95 -34.06 5.19
N THR A 211 -12.00 -33.13 5.18
CA THR A 211 -12.13 -31.84 4.48
C THR A 211 -13.57 -31.50 4.12
N ALA A 212 -14.33 -30.94 5.06
CA ALA A 212 -15.52 -30.19 4.69
C ALA A 212 -15.02 -29.10 3.75
N LEU A 213 -15.23 -29.32 2.45
CA LEU A 213 -15.02 -28.36 1.39
C LEU A 213 -15.85 -27.14 1.76
N GLU A 214 -15.25 -26.21 2.49
CA GLU A 214 -15.83 -24.90 2.76
C GLU A 214 -16.01 -24.22 1.41
N ALA A 215 -17.20 -24.38 0.83
CA ALA A 215 -17.55 -23.75 -0.43
C ALA A 215 -17.18 -22.27 -0.34
N PRO A 216 -16.54 -21.71 -1.38
CA PRO A 216 -15.92 -20.39 -1.33
C PRO A 216 -16.94 -19.38 -0.83
N HIS A 217 -16.63 -18.72 0.28
CA HIS A 217 -17.34 -17.51 0.66
C HIS A 217 -17.21 -16.54 -0.51
N ASP A 218 -18.36 -16.11 -1.07
CA ASP A 218 -18.38 -15.12 -2.12
C ASP A 218 -18.00 -13.77 -1.50
N ILE A 219 -16.70 -13.47 -1.55
CA ILE A 219 -16.13 -12.22 -1.09
C ILE A 219 -15.81 -11.33 -2.29
N THR A 220 -16.30 -10.09 -2.24
CA THR A 220 -16.11 -9.13 -3.31
C THR A 220 -15.48 -7.85 -2.77
N MET A 221 -14.42 -7.36 -3.40
CA MET A 221 -13.89 -6.01 -3.21
C MET A 221 -14.91 -5.01 -3.75
N THR A 222 -15.43 -4.17 -2.87
CA THR A 222 -16.46 -3.18 -3.20
C THR A 222 -15.89 -1.78 -3.43
N GLY A 223 -14.66 -1.51 -2.96
CA GLY A 223 -13.98 -0.24 -3.21
C GLY A 223 -12.95 0.11 -2.16
N MET A 224 -12.80 1.41 -1.90
CA MET A 224 -11.86 1.96 -0.91
C MET A 224 -12.58 2.86 0.10
N LYS A 225 -12.06 2.92 1.32
CA LYS A 225 -12.56 3.77 2.41
C LYS A 225 -12.17 5.24 2.22
N ASP A 226 -10.95 5.48 1.77
CA ASP A 226 -10.32 6.78 1.58
C ASP A 226 -9.75 6.89 0.16
N TRP A 227 -10.20 7.94 -0.54
CA TRP A 227 -9.86 8.26 -1.92
C TRP A 227 -8.94 9.48 -2.03
N SER A 228 -8.50 10.05 -0.91
CA SER A 228 -7.75 11.31 -0.87
C SER A 228 -6.35 11.22 -1.46
N HIS A 229 -5.75 10.02 -1.48
CA HIS A 229 -4.39 9.78 -1.95
C HIS A 229 -4.31 9.40 -3.43
N PHE A 230 -5.34 9.68 -4.22
CA PHE A 230 -5.29 9.47 -5.66
C PHE A 230 -4.34 10.47 -6.33
N ILE A 231 -3.56 10.00 -7.29
CA ILE A 231 -2.64 10.84 -8.07
C ILE A 231 -2.78 10.54 -9.56
N PHE A 232 -2.40 11.49 -10.41
CA PHE A 232 -2.10 11.24 -11.81
C PHE A 232 -0.58 11.09 -11.99
N GLY A 233 -0.13 9.89 -12.33
CA GLY A 233 1.25 9.45 -12.23
C GLY A 233 1.55 8.12 -12.91
N ASP A 234 2.64 7.50 -12.49
CA ASP A 234 3.04 6.15 -12.88
C ASP A 234 2.25 5.09 -12.08
N PRO A 235 1.57 4.12 -12.72
CA PRO A 235 0.89 3.04 -12.00
C PRO A 235 1.75 2.28 -10.98
N LEU A 236 3.06 2.14 -11.25
CA LEU A 236 4.01 1.52 -10.32
C LEU A 236 4.15 2.28 -9.00
N PHE A 237 3.65 3.52 -8.91
CA PHE A 237 3.63 4.29 -7.68
C PHE A 237 2.65 3.74 -6.64
N ALA A 238 1.69 2.87 -7.00
CA ALA A 238 0.81 2.25 -6.02
C ALA A 238 1.62 1.37 -5.03
N THR A 239 1.32 1.51 -3.74
CA THR A 239 2.09 0.87 -2.64
C THR A 239 2.12 -0.65 -2.74
N VAL A 240 1.07 -1.26 -3.30
CA VAL A 240 0.97 -2.71 -3.52
C VAL A 240 2.13 -3.27 -4.38
N PHE A 241 2.66 -2.50 -5.34
CA PHE A 241 3.80 -2.94 -6.16
C PHE A 241 5.11 -2.99 -5.37
N SER A 242 5.24 -2.13 -4.36
CA SER A 242 6.37 -2.11 -3.44
C SER A 242 6.25 -3.23 -2.40
N ARG A 243 5.05 -3.53 -1.87
CA ARG A 243 4.84 -4.49 -0.77
C ARG A 243 4.80 -5.97 -1.20
N ASP A 244 5.69 -6.39 -2.09
CA ASP A 244 5.74 -7.77 -2.62
C ASP A 244 4.39 -8.23 -3.17
N ALA A 245 3.94 -7.54 -4.24
CA ALA A 245 2.72 -7.87 -4.97
C ALA A 245 2.56 -9.38 -5.20
N THR A 246 1.40 -9.91 -4.80
CA THR A 246 1.05 -11.34 -4.94
C THR A 246 0.81 -11.70 -6.40
N ASP A 247 1.02 -12.97 -6.75
CA ASP A 247 0.78 -13.47 -8.12
C ASP A 247 -0.68 -13.26 -8.54
N GLU A 248 -1.63 -13.39 -7.60
CA GLU A 248 -3.03 -13.11 -7.86
C GLU A 248 -3.30 -11.63 -8.16
N PHE A 249 -2.69 -10.71 -7.41
CA PHE A 249 -2.76 -9.28 -7.73
C PHE A 249 -2.18 -8.98 -9.11
N LEU A 250 -1.01 -9.54 -9.42
CA LEU A 250 -0.35 -9.35 -10.72
C LEU A 250 -1.22 -9.89 -11.86
N ARG A 251 -1.83 -11.06 -11.67
CA ARG A 251 -2.84 -11.63 -12.58
C ARG A 251 -3.97 -10.65 -12.85
N GLY A 252 -4.55 -10.07 -11.80
CA GLY A 252 -5.64 -9.12 -11.96
C GLY A 252 -5.21 -7.82 -12.64
N PHE A 253 -3.99 -7.35 -12.36
CA PHE A 253 -3.47 -6.10 -12.92
C PHE A 253 -3.08 -6.23 -14.39
N ASN A 254 -2.47 -7.35 -14.77
CA ASN A 254 -2.03 -7.60 -16.13
C ASN A 254 -3.16 -8.09 -17.04
N ASP A 255 -4.19 -8.74 -16.48
CA ASP A 255 -5.36 -9.19 -17.24
C ASP A 255 -6.11 -7.99 -17.83
N ALA A 256 -6.14 -7.94 -19.16
CA ALA A 256 -6.82 -6.91 -19.93
C ALA A 256 -8.35 -7.04 -19.93
N ALA A 257 -8.90 -8.11 -19.35
CA ALA A 257 -10.31 -8.36 -19.04
C ALA A 257 -11.32 -7.73 -20.02
N ALA A 258 -11.45 -8.33 -21.22
CA ALA A 258 -12.70 -8.59 -21.95
C ALA A 258 -12.43 -8.88 -23.44
N GLY A 259 -12.14 -10.13 -23.81
CA GLY A 259 -12.17 -10.50 -25.24
C GLY A 259 -11.52 -11.82 -25.67
N HIS A 260 -10.79 -12.52 -24.82
CA HIS A 260 -10.26 -13.85 -25.17
C HIS A 260 -10.74 -14.84 -24.12
N GLU A 261 -11.60 -15.77 -24.55
CA GLU A 261 -11.85 -16.99 -23.80
C GLU A 261 -10.50 -17.65 -23.51
N ALA A 262 -10.35 -18.12 -22.28
CA ALA A 262 -9.13 -18.72 -21.78
C ALA A 262 -8.93 -20.11 -22.39
N ASP A 263 -8.62 -20.15 -23.69
CA ASP A 263 -8.09 -21.32 -24.36
C ASP A 263 -6.55 -21.23 -24.36
N GLY A 264 -5.92 -21.80 -23.34
CA GLY A 264 -4.47 -22.04 -23.35
C GLY A 264 -3.81 -21.93 -21.98
N GLU A 265 -3.05 -22.95 -21.63
CA GLU A 265 -2.21 -23.10 -20.44
C GLU A 265 -1.33 -21.87 -20.14
N GLY A 266 -1.84 -20.90 -19.38
CA GLY A 266 -1.12 -19.69 -19.00
C GLY A 266 -0.41 -19.85 -17.65
N ASN A 267 0.65 -20.65 -17.60
CA ASN A 267 1.44 -20.89 -16.38
C ASN A 267 2.73 -20.03 -16.31
N GLU A 268 2.82 -18.94 -17.08
CA GLU A 268 3.99 -18.05 -17.00
C GLU A 268 3.88 -17.11 -15.78
N PRO A 269 4.94 -17.00 -14.96
CA PRO A 269 4.96 -16.09 -13.83
C PRO A 269 4.83 -14.66 -14.33
N GLN A 270 3.73 -14.02 -13.96
CA GLN A 270 3.47 -12.66 -14.40
C GLN A 270 4.37 -11.68 -13.66
N SER A 271 5.15 -10.92 -14.41
CA SER A 271 5.95 -9.84 -13.86
C SER A 271 5.07 -8.62 -13.62
N LYS A 272 5.42 -7.87 -12.56
CA LYS A 272 4.85 -6.55 -12.26
C LYS A 272 5.08 -5.49 -13.36
N PHE A 273 5.90 -5.81 -14.35
CA PHE A 273 6.23 -4.93 -15.48
C PHE A 273 5.55 -5.35 -16.80
N ASP A 274 4.76 -6.42 -16.81
CA ASP A 274 4.24 -6.98 -18.07
C ASP A 274 3.09 -6.17 -18.66
N SER A 275 2.28 -5.54 -17.81
CA SER A 275 1.16 -4.70 -18.25
C SER A 275 1.61 -3.62 -19.24
N VAL A 276 0.77 -3.43 -20.28
CA VAL A 276 0.91 -2.35 -21.27
C VAL A 276 0.78 -0.95 -20.65
N LEU A 277 0.25 -0.86 -19.43
CA LEU A 277 0.13 0.39 -18.68
C LEU A 277 1.47 0.83 -18.07
N ILE A 278 2.47 -0.06 -18.01
CA ILE A 278 3.80 0.24 -17.49
C ILE A 278 4.72 0.72 -18.62
N GLU A 279 5.03 2.02 -18.62
CA GLU A 279 5.99 2.64 -19.54
C GLU A 279 7.44 2.36 -19.16
N ASP A 280 8.38 2.55 -20.09
CA ASP A 280 9.83 2.39 -19.86
C ASP A 280 10.17 1.20 -18.94
N LYS A 281 9.83 -0.01 -19.41
CA LYS A 281 10.01 -1.26 -18.65
C LYS A 281 11.47 -1.51 -18.28
N ALA A 282 12.42 -0.99 -19.06
CA ALA A 282 13.85 -1.13 -18.81
C ALA A 282 14.25 -0.49 -17.46
N ASN A 283 13.73 0.70 -17.14
CA ASN A 283 14.04 1.38 -15.87
C ASN A 283 12.94 1.25 -14.81
N ALA A 284 11.86 0.51 -15.07
CA ALA A 284 10.74 0.34 -14.14
C ALA A 284 11.16 -0.17 -12.75
N HIS A 285 12.16 -1.05 -12.70
CA HIS A 285 12.73 -1.53 -11.43
C HIS A 285 13.42 -0.43 -10.61
N VAL A 286 14.07 0.53 -11.26
CA VAL A 286 14.66 1.71 -10.60
C VAL A 286 13.57 2.64 -10.10
N ARG A 287 12.53 2.88 -10.92
CA ARG A 287 11.37 3.69 -10.52
C ARG A 287 10.68 3.12 -9.28
N LEU A 288 10.48 1.80 -9.22
CA LEU A 288 9.94 1.15 -8.04
C LEU A 288 10.78 1.36 -6.78
N LEU A 289 12.12 1.34 -6.88
CA LEU A 289 12.98 1.64 -5.72
C LEU A 289 12.84 3.09 -5.26
N LEU A 290 12.69 4.04 -6.19
CA LEU A 290 12.43 5.45 -5.85
C LEU A 290 11.06 5.61 -5.17
N TYR A 291 10.03 4.94 -5.66
CA TYR A 291 8.69 4.99 -5.06
C TYR A 291 8.65 4.30 -3.70
N ASP A 292 9.31 3.15 -3.55
CA ASP A 292 9.42 2.46 -2.27
C ASP A 292 10.18 3.31 -1.25
N CYS A 293 11.21 4.05 -1.68
CA CYS A 293 11.89 5.04 -0.85
C CYS A 293 10.90 6.12 -0.34
N TYR A 294 10.12 6.72 -1.25
CA TYR A 294 9.09 7.70 -0.91
C TYR A 294 8.04 7.14 0.07
N HIS A 295 7.53 5.94 -0.17
CA HIS A 295 6.52 5.30 0.67
C HIS A 295 7.03 5.02 2.08
N ASN A 296 8.27 4.54 2.22
CA ASN A 296 8.86 4.29 3.53
C ASN A 296 9.17 5.60 4.29
N ILE A 297 9.61 6.65 3.60
CA ILE A 297 9.79 7.97 4.23
C ILE A 297 8.44 8.49 4.72
N THR A 298 7.40 8.41 3.89
CA THR A 298 6.03 8.82 4.24
C THR A 298 5.51 8.03 5.43
N GLN A 299 5.77 6.73 5.48
CA GLN A 299 5.38 5.89 6.60
C GLN A 299 6.11 6.31 7.88
N VAL A 300 7.43 6.49 7.85
CA VAL A 300 8.18 6.94 9.04
C VAL A 300 7.65 8.28 9.52
N VAL A 301 7.57 9.29 8.66
CA VAL A 301 7.12 10.64 9.04
C VAL A 301 5.69 10.61 9.60
N ARG A 302 4.79 9.83 9.01
CA ARG A 302 3.39 9.69 9.47
C ARG A 302 3.30 9.16 10.90
N GLU A 303 4.14 8.20 11.28
CA GLU A 303 4.16 7.65 12.64
C GLU A 303 4.51 8.71 13.70
N PHE A 304 5.30 9.75 13.36
CA PHE A 304 5.60 10.86 14.26
C PHE A 304 4.45 11.87 14.39
N TYR A 305 3.64 12.07 13.33
CA TYR A 305 2.48 12.96 13.39
C TYR A 305 1.29 12.33 14.12
N ARG A 306 1.10 11.01 14.00
CA ARG A 306 -0.03 10.30 14.61
C ARG A 306 0.44 8.97 15.21
N PRO A 307 1.10 8.99 16.38
CA PRO A 307 1.53 7.77 17.06
C PRO A 307 0.34 6.85 17.34
N ARG A 308 0.46 5.59 16.90
CA ARG A 308 -0.46 4.48 17.18
C ARG A 308 0.15 3.49 18.18
N LYS A 309 -0.65 2.56 18.70
CA LYS A 309 -0.21 1.54 19.67
C LYS A 309 1.01 0.73 19.17
N ASP A 310 1.08 0.46 17.87
CA ASP A 310 2.18 -0.28 17.22
C ASP A 310 3.16 0.60 16.43
N SER A 311 3.14 1.91 16.68
CA SER A 311 3.87 2.91 15.89
C SER A 311 5.37 2.65 15.83
N SER A 312 5.99 2.33 16.97
CA SER A 312 7.43 2.03 17.04
C SER A 312 7.83 0.81 16.20
N ARG A 313 6.99 -0.23 16.15
CA ARG A 313 7.26 -1.44 15.35
C ARG A 313 7.16 -1.14 13.85
N HIS A 314 6.12 -0.41 13.44
CA HIS A 314 5.93 -0.02 12.04
C HIS A 314 7.00 0.95 11.57
N GLU A 315 7.37 1.92 12.41
CA GLU A 315 8.44 2.87 12.16
C GLU A 315 9.79 2.15 11.98
N LEU A 316 10.16 1.26 12.90
CA LEU A 316 11.43 0.53 12.82
C LEU A 316 11.51 -0.35 11.57
N ALA A 317 10.39 -1.02 11.21
CA ALA A 317 10.30 -1.80 9.98
C ALA A 317 10.50 -0.92 8.73
N ALA A 318 9.84 0.24 8.67
CA ALA A 318 9.97 1.20 7.57
C ALA A 318 11.39 1.75 7.47
N ARG A 319 12.05 2.05 8.61
CA ARG A 319 13.46 2.49 8.63
C ARG A 319 14.42 1.41 8.13
N LYS A 320 14.24 0.17 8.55
CA LYS A 320 15.07 -0.95 8.08
C LYS A 320 14.96 -1.07 6.56
N ARG A 321 13.73 -1.10 6.07
CA ARG A 321 13.44 -1.17 4.63
C ARG A 321 14.00 0.02 3.85
N LEU A 322 13.90 1.24 4.38
CA LEU A 322 14.49 2.44 3.78
C LEU A 322 16.00 2.30 3.60
N ASN A 323 16.73 1.77 4.59
CA ASN A 323 18.17 1.54 4.48
C ASN A 323 18.51 0.49 3.40
N ASP A 324 17.73 -0.59 3.31
CA ASP A 324 17.90 -1.61 2.27
C ASP A 324 17.68 -1.02 0.86
N ILE A 325 16.64 -0.19 0.70
CA ILE A 325 16.35 0.52 -0.56
C ILE A 325 17.48 1.47 -0.94
N LEU A 326 17.97 2.29 -0.01
CA LEU A 326 19.07 3.22 -0.27
C LEU A 326 20.35 2.49 -0.67
N THR A 327 20.62 1.33 -0.08
CA THR A 327 21.76 0.47 -0.46
C THR A 327 21.59 -0.06 -1.89
N ARG A 328 20.39 -0.53 -2.25
CA ARG A 328 20.08 -0.97 -3.62
C ARG A 328 20.19 0.16 -4.62
N LEU A 329 19.69 1.35 -4.28
CA LEU A 329 19.79 2.53 -5.13
C LEU A 329 21.25 2.90 -5.38
N GLU A 330 22.10 2.96 -4.35
CA GLU A 330 23.53 3.28 -4.49
C GLU A 330 24.23 2.32 -5.48
N ALA A 331 23.92 1.02 -5.43
CA ALA A 331 24.51 0.01 -6.31
C ALA A 331 24.11 0.15 -7.81
N ILE A 332 23.08 0.92 -8.15
CA ILE A 332 22.66 1.13 -9.55
C ILE A 332 23.72 1.98 -10.25
N GLY A 333 24.30 1.48 -11.34
CA GLY A 333 25.30 2.22 -12.12
C GLY A 333 26.73 2.14 -11.57
N GLU A 334 26.96 1.47 -10.44
CA GLU A 334 28.31 1.02 -10.08
C GLU A 334 28.64 -0.26 -10.88
N PRO A 335 29.83 -0.35 -11.50
CA PRO A 335 30.26 -1.61 -12.10
C PRO A 335 30.33 -2.66 -10.99
N LYS A 336 29.62 -3.79 -11.17
CA LYS A 336 29.68 -4.93 -10.24
C LYS A 336 31.15 -5.20 -9.94
N PRO A 337 31.60 -5.18 -8.67
CA PRO A 337 32.96 -5.55 -8.36
C PRO A 337 33.13 -7.00 -8.81
N THR A 338 33.89 -7.20 -9.90
CA THR A 338 34.28 -8.53 -10.33
C THR A 338 34.90 -9.19 -9.12
N LEU A 339 34.29 -10.28 -8.65
CA LEU A 339 34.83 -11.14 -7.62
C LEU A 339 36.28 -11.43 -7.99
N ARG A 340 37.22 -10.73 -7.37
CA ARG A 340 38.62 -11.08 -7.43
C ARG A 340 38.70 -12.43 -6.74
N ARG A 341 38.68 -13.49 -7.57
CA ARG A 341 39.01 -14.86 -7.21
C ARG A 341 40.26 -14.77 -6.36
N LYS A 342 40.11 -14.96 -5.04
CA LYS A 342 41.25 -15.05 -4.12
C LYS A 342 42.19 -16.09 -4.72
N ARG A 343 43.34 -15.65 -5.24
CA ARG A 343 44.45 -16.55 -5.53
C ARG A 343 44.90 -17.05 -4.16
N SER A 344 44.36 -18.21 -3.79
CA SER A 344 44.91 -19.04 -2.74
C SER A 344 46.30 -19.48 -3.20
N GLY A 345 47.31 -19.21 -2.39
CA GLY A 345 48.70 -19.58 -2.64
C GLY A 345 49.65 -18.45 -2.30
N GLU A 346 50.08 -18.38 -1.04
CA GLU A 346 51.45 -18.77 -0.66
C GLU A 346 51.76 -18.36 0.79
N MET A 347 51.87 -19.41 1.62
CA MET A 347 52.73 -19.61 2.80
C MET A 347 52.98 -18.46 3.79
N SER A 348 52.43 -18.64 4.99
CA SER A 348 52.94 -18.06 6.25
C SER A 348 54.30 -18.66 6.64
N PRO A 349 55.31 -17.87 7.04
CA PRO A 349 56.43 -18.38 7.81
C PRO A 349 56.06 -18.46 9.29
N ALA A 350 56.32 -19.62 9.88
CA ALA A 350 56.09 -19.94 11.27
C ALA A 350 57.08 -19.25 12.23
N LYS A 351 56.53 -18.91 13.41
CA LYS A 351 57.10 -19.03 14.77
C LYS A 351 58.45 -18.37 15.15
N ARG A 352 58.31 -17.50 16.18
CA ARG A 352 59.18 -17.22 17.36
C ARG A 352 60.45 -16.40 17.06
N ALA A 353 60.82 -15.40 17.87
CA ALA A 353 60.94 -15.49 19.32
C ALA A 353 60.62 -14.19 20.09
N LYS A 354 60.40 -14.43 21.38
CA LYS A 354 60.10 -13.57 22.51
C LYS A 354 61.39 -12.86 22.97
N SER A 355 61.33 -11.55 23.21
CA SER A 355 62.32 -10.84 24.04
C SER A 355 61.58 -9.92 25.00
N GLU A 356 61.54 -10.36 26.25
CA GLU A 356 61.20 -9.56 27.43
C GLU A 356 62.25 -8.43 27.58
N GLY A 357 61.81 -7.20 27.87
CA GLY A 357 62.67 -6.19 28.53
C GLY A 357 62.88 -6.55 30.02
N PRO A 358 63.65 -5.79 30.84
CA PRO A 358 63.77 -4.32 30.79
C PRO A 358 65.15 -3.72 31.18
N GLU A 359 65.21 -2.38 31.07
CA GLU A 359 65.90 -1.32 31.85
C GLU A 359 67.29 -1.46 32.51
N ASP A 360 68.03 -0.35 32.38
CA ASP A 360 69.08 0.26 33.23
C ASP A 360 70.44 -0.44 33.46
N ALA A 361 71.48 0.12 32.83
CA ALA A 361 72.66 0.77 33.45
C ALA A 361 73.73 1.11 32.41
#